data_AF-A0A358NBV9-F1
#
_entry.id   AF-A0A358NBV9-F1
#
_cell.length_a   1.000
_cell.length_b   1.000
_cell.length_c   1.000
_cell.angle_alpha   90.00
_cell.angle_beta   90.00
_cell.angle_gamma   90.00
#
_symmetry.space_group_name_H-M   'P 1'
#
loop_
_entity.id
_entity.type
_entity.pdbx_description
1 polymer ?
#
loop_
_entity_poly.entity_id
_entity_poly.type
_entity_poly.pdbx_seq_one_letter_code
_entity_poly.pdbx_strand_id
1 'polypeptide(L)'
;MDAATTKDELYERALSEFDTKLDRRLKLSDLEDQIQRLEKQRDNPTPKPKRRRPKTVRNVITGNIFSYMDVFAGNPDLEVIEWEEEDANG
;
A
#
# COMPACT_ATOMS: atom_id res chain seq x y z
N MET A 1 -21.13 -11.05 -31.88
CA MET A 1 -21.26 -9.81 -31.08
C MET A 1 -19.91 -9.53 -30.44
N ASP A 2 -19.09 -8.86 -31.23
CA ASP A 2 -18.15 -7.76 -30.93
C ASP A 2 -17.51 -7.68 -29.53
N ALA A 3 -16.69 -8.68 -29.19
CA ALA A 3 -15.79 -8.63 -28.03
C ALA A 3 -14.79 -7.46 -28.06
N ALA A 4 -14.64 -6.74 -29.18
CA ALA A 4 -13.79 -5.56 -29.29
C ALA A 4 -14.45 -4.32 -28.65
N THR A 5 -15.75 -4.11 -28.88
CA THR A 5 -16.49 -2.96 -28.35
C THR A 5 -16.51 -2.98 -26.84
N THR A 6 -16.77 -4.14 -26.24
CA THR A 6 -16.82 -4.30 -24.77
C THR A 6 -15.47 -4.01 -24.11
N LYS A 7 -14.35 -4.32 -24.77
CA LYS A 7 -13.01 -4.04 -24.21
C LYS A 7 -12.63 -2.57 -24.28
N ASP A 8 -13.04 -1.89 -25.36
CA ASP A 8 -12.78 -0.46 -25.49
C ASP A 8 -13.60 0.34 -24.48
N GLU A 9 -14.86 -0.04 -24.26
CA GLU A 9 -15.71 0.52 -23.20
C GLU A 9 -15.10 0.34 -21.80
N LEU A 10 -14.55 -0.85 -21.49
CA LEU A 10 -13.84 -1.08 -20.23
C LEU A 10 -12.57 -0.24 -20.12
N TYR A 11 -11.84 -0.04 -21.22
CA TYR A 11 -10.64 0.79 -21.27
C TYR A 11 -10.98 2.27 -21.01
N GLU A 12 -11.99 2.80 -21.70
CA GLU A 12 -12.45 4.18 -21.52
C GLU A 12 -12.96 4.41 -20.10
N ARG A 13 -13.72 3.45 -19.55
CA ARG A 13 -14.19 3.50 -18.17
C ARG A 13 -13.03 3.50 -17.17
N ALA A 14 -12.03 2.63 -17.35
CA ALA A 14 -10.85 2.60 -16.48
C ALA A 14 -10.06 3.90 -16.50
N LEU A 15 -9.88 4.47 -17.69
CA LEU A 15 -9.13 5.69 -17.90
C LEU A 15 -9.89 6.91 -17.35
N SER A 16 -11.21 6.96 -17.54
CA SER A 16 -12.04 8.08 -17.08
C SER A 16 -12.31 8.04 -15.58
N GLU A 17 -12.61 6.87 -15.02
CA GLU A 17 -12.99 6.74 -13.60
C GLU A 17 -11.79 6.51 -12.66
N PHE A 18 -10.74 5.85 -13.12
CA PHE A 18 -9.61 5.42 -12.28
C PHE A 18 -8.25 5.92 -12.77
N ASP A 19 -8.21 6.74 -13.84
CA ASP A 19 -6.99 7.20 -14.52
C ASP A 19 -6.02 6.05 -14.87
N THR A 20 -6.56 4.83 -15.02
CA THR A 20 -5.77 3.60 -15.19
C THR A 20 -5.87 3.09 -16.62
N LYS A 21 -4.71 2.96 -17.28
CA LYS A 21 -4.63 2.41 -18.64
C LYS A 21 -4.67 0.90 -18.60
N LEU A 22 -5.79 0.31 -19.02
CA LEU A 22 -5.92 -1.14 -19.18
C LEU A 22 -5.21 -1.65 -20.44
N ASP A 23 -4.62 -2.85 -20.38
CA ASP A 23 -3.98 -3.46 -21.55
C ASP A 23 -5.01 -4.14 -22.46
N ARG A 24 -5.38 -3.49 -23.56
CA ARG A 24 -6.37 -3.98 -24.54
C ARG A 24 -5.98 -5.28 -25.25
N ARG A 25 -4.73 -5.75 -25.11
CA ARG A 25 -4.26 -7.04 -25.64
C ARG A 25 -4.68 -8.20 -24.74
N LEU A 26 -5.10 -7.93 -23.50
CA LEU A 26 -5.61 -8.92 -22.57
C LEU A 26 -7.01 -9.43 -22.96
N LYS A 27 -7.41 -10.56 -22.36
CA LYS A 27 -8.76 -11.10 -22.56
C LYS A 27 -9.78 -10.21 -21.84
N LEU A 28 -11.04 -10.28 -22.28
CA LEU A 28 -12.14 -9.51 -21.69
C LEU A 28 -12.24 -9.77 -20.18
N SER A 29 -12.16 -11.03 -19.78
CA SER A 29 -12.21 -11.44 -18.37
C SER A 29 -11.08 -10.85 -17.52
N ASP A 30 -9.87 -10.71 -18.07
CA ASP A 30 -8.74 -10.06 -17.37
C ASP A 30 -8.95 -8.55 -17.22
N LEU A 31 -9.64 -7.91 -18.18
CA LEU A 31 -9.99 -6.50 -18.10
C LEU A 31 -11.10 -6.25 -17.08
N GLU A 32 -12.11 -7.12 -17.03
CA GLU A 32 -13.18 -7.06 -16.03
C GLU A 32 -12.64 -7.27 -14.61
N ASP A 33 -11.73 -8.22 -14.41
CA ASP A 33 -11.10 -8.46 -13.09
C ASP A 33 -10.29 -7.24 -12.62
N GLN A 34 -9.57 -6.57 -13.53
CA GLN A 34 -8.85 -5.34 -13.22
C GLN A 34 -9.80 -4.20 -12.81
N ILE A 35 -10.91 -4.00 -13.52
CA ILE A 35 -11.93 -3.01 -13.13
C ILE A 35 -12.49 -3.33 -11.75
N GLN A 36 -12.85 -4.59 -11.46
CA GLN A 36 -13.37 -4.95 -10.15
C GLN A 36 -12.37 -4.71 -9.01
N ARG A 37 -11.07 -4.91 -9.28
CA ARG A 37 -10.02 -4.57 -8.30
C ARG A 37 -9.91 -3.08 -8.08
N LEU A 38 -10.00 -2.27 -9.14
CA LEU A 38 -9.98 -0.81 -9.06
C LEU A 38 -11.20 -0.27 -8.30
N GLU A 39 -12.39 -0.82 -8.56
CA GLU A 39 -13.62 -0.51 -7.81
C GLU A 39 -13.46 -0.82 -6.32
N LYS A 40 -12.92 -2.00 -5.97
CA LYS A 40 -12.65 -2.37 -4.57
C LYS A 40 -11.61 -1.47 -3.89
N GLN A 41 -10.58 -1.04 -4.61
CA GLN A 41 -9.56 -0.13 -4.05
C GLN A 41 -10.07 1.29 -3.89
N ARG A 42 -10.98 1.75 -4.75
CA ARG A 42 -11.65 3.06 -4.64
C ARG A 42 -12.57 3.11 -3.42
N ASP A 43 -13.31 2.05 -3.15
CA ASP A 43 -14.23 1.97 -2.01
C ASP A 43 -13.49 1.72 -0.68
N ASN A 44 -12.39 0.98 -0.72
CA ASN A 44 -11.57 0.69 0.44
C ASN A 44 -10.10 1.09 0.17
N PRO A 45 -9.76 2.39 0.30
CA PRO A 45 -8.38 2.82 0.15
C PRO A 45 -7.57 2.09 1.21
N THR A 46 -6.68 1.20 0.78
CA THR A 46 -5.82 0.46 1.69
C THR A 46 -5.10 1.51 2.54
N PRO A 47 -5.32 1.55 3.87
CA PRO A 47 -4.72 2.57 4.70
C PRO A 47 -3.22 2.49 4.47
N LYS A 48 -2.62 3.63 4.07
CA LYS A 48 -1.16 3.74 3.91
C LYS A 48 -0.53 3.05 5.12
N PRO A 49 0.50 2.20 4.93
CA PRO A 49 1.15 1.55 6.06
C PRO A 49 1.55 2.66 7.02
N LYS A 50 0.90 2.71 8.19
CA LYS A 50 1.18 3.70 9.22
C LYS A 50 2.68 3.63 9.44
N ARG A 51 3.40 4.72 9.14
CA ARG A 51 4.83 4.82 9.43
C ARG A 51 4.95 4.86 10.95
N ARG A 52 4.95 3.69 11.58
CA ARG A 52 5.21 3.56 13.01
C ARG A 52 6.65 3.98 13.23
N ARG A 53 6.88 5.04 14.00
CA ARG A 53 8.24 5.41 14.38
C ARG A 53 8.64 4.54 15.57
N PRO A 54 9.83 3.91 15.55
CA PRO A 54 10.31 3.22 16.74
C PRO A 54 10.45 4.24 17.88
N LYS A 55 9.94 3.89 19.06
CA LYS A 55 9.90 4.77 20.25
C LYS A 55 10.92 4.35 21.29
N THR A 56 11.01 3.05 21.53
CA THR A 56 11.92 2.47 22.52
C THR A 56 12.61 1.27 21.90
N VAL A 57 13.92 1.22 22.05
CA VAL A 57 14.76 0.11 21.61
C VAL A 57 15.42 -0.57 22.81
N ARG A 58 15.66 -1.87 22.65
CA ARG A 58 16.43 -2.70 23.54
C ARG A 58 17.68 -3.16 22.82
N ASN A 59 18.84 -2.99 23.44
CA ASN A 59 20.07 -3.57 22.92
C ASN A 59 20.07 -5.09 23.16
N VAL A 60 20.19 -5.89 22.11
CA VAL A 60 20.09 -7.36 22.18
C VAL A 60 21.30 -8.00 22.87
N ILE A 61 22.46 -7.33 22.84
CA ILE A 61 23.70 -7.80 23.45
C ILE A 61 23.72 -7.52 24.96
N THR A 62 23.37 -6.29 25.34
CA THR A 62 23.48 -5.82 26.73
C THR A 62 22.16 -5.89 27.50
N GLY A 63 21.03 -6.01 26.81
CA GLY A 63 19.69 -6.00 27.39
C GLY A 63 19.18 -4.61 27.79
N ASN A 64 19.97 -3.55 27.61
CA ASN A 64 19.62 -2.18 28.01
C ASN A 64 18.47 -1.62 27.18
N ILE A 65 17.54 -0.91 27.83
CA ILE A 65 16.37 -0.30 27.20
C ILE A 65 16.52 1.22 27.21
N PHE A 66 16.29 1.86 26.08
CA PHE A 66 16.37 3.32 25.93
C PHE A 66 15.49 3.84 24.79
N SER A 67 15.22 5.14 24.78
CA SER A 67 14.45 5.79 23.73
C SER A 67 15.15 5.67 22.38
N TYR A 68 14.39 5.37 21.33
CA TYR A 68 14.89 5.37 19.97
C TYR A 68 15.36 6.77 19.58
N MET A 69 16.48 6.82 18.88
CA MET A 69 17.03 8.00 18.26
C MET A 69 17.31 7.66 16.79
N ASP A 70 17.12 8.59 15.87
CA ASP A 70 17.37 8.35 14.44
C ASP A 70 18.80 7.86 14.12
N VAL A 71 19.78 8.17 14.97
CA VAL A 71 21.15 7.65 14.86
C VAL A 71 21.25 6.13 14.99
N PHE A 72 20.22 5.48 15.54
CA PHE A 72 20.13 4.04 15.71
C PHE A 72 19.45 3.34 14.52
N ALA A 73 19.00 4.08 13.51
CA ALA A 73 18.39 3.51 12.31
C ALA A 73 19.34 2.53 11.62
N GLY A 74 18.89 1.28 11.45
CA GLY A 74 19.67 0.23 10.80
C GLY A 74 20.73 -0.44 11.68
N ASN A 75 20.75 -0.17 12.99
CA ASN A 75 21.66 -0.85 13.91
C ASN A 75 21.13 -2.27 14.25
N PRO A 76 21.81 -3.36 13.85
CA PRO A 76 21.34 -4.73 14.07
C PRO A 76 21.36 -5.15 15.54
N ASP A 77 22.11 -4.44 16.38
CA ASP A 77 22.21 -4.73 17.81
C ASP A 77 21.03 -4.17 18.61
N LEU A 78 20.11 -3.44 17.98
CA LEU A 78 18.99 -2.76 18.63
C LEU A 78 17.66 -3.32 18.11
N GLU A 79 16.86 -3.86 19.02
CA GLU A 79 15.52 -4.36 18.78
C GLU A 79 14.49 -3.30 19.20
N VAL A 80 13.57 -2.94 18.32
CA VAL A 80 12.48 -2.02 18.66
C VAL A 80 11.44 -2.77 19.49
N ILE A 81 11.33 -2.39 20.76
CA ILE A 81 10.39 -3.01 21.71
C ILE A 81 9.10 -2.20 21.88
N GLU A 82 9.12 -0.91 21.54
CA GLU A 82 7.94 -0.04 21.55
C GLU A 82 7.91 0.84 20.30
N TRP A 83 6.75 0.94 19.67
CA TRP A 83 6.52 1.77 18.49
C TRP A 83 5.59 2.93 18.87
N GLU A 84 5.94 4.14 18.48
CA GLU A 84 5.07 5.30 18.57
C GLU A 84 4.08 5.24 17.42
N GLU A 85 2.80 5.14 17.77
CA GLU A 85 1.72 5.42 16.84
C GLU A 85 1.71 6.93 16.61
N GLU A 86 2.16 7.38 15.44
CA GLU A 86 1.86 8.72 14.96
C GLU A 86 0.34 8.71 14.68
N ASP A 87 -0.45 8.99 15.72
CA ASP A 87 -1.88 9.21 15.62
C ASP A 87 -2.08 10.35 14.62
N ALA A 88 -2.48 9.98 13.41
CA ALA A 88 -2.95 10.91 12.41
C ALA A 88 -4.29 11.46 12.88
N ASN A 89 -4.23 12.47 13.75
CA ASN A 89 -5.37 13.31 14.07
C ASN A 89 -4.98 14.77 13.87
N GLY A 90 -5.33 15.29 12.70
CA GLY A 90 -5.16 16.66 12.27
C GLY A 90 -5.93 16.87 10.98
#